data_AF-A0A3S0XE03-F1
#
_entry.id   AF-A0A3S0XE03-F1
#
_cell.length_a   1.000
_cell.length_b   1.000
_cell.length_c   1.000
_cell.angle_alpha   90.00
_cell.angle_beta   90.00
_cell.angle_gamma   90.00
#
_symmetry.space_group_name_H-M   'P 1'
#
loop_
_entity.id
_entity.type
_entity.pdbx_description
1 polymer ?
#
loop_
_entity_poly.entity_id
_entity_poly.type
_entity_poly.pdbx_seq_one_letter_code
_entity_poly.pdbx_strand_id
1 'polypeptide(L)'
;MPHFSIQHKLLLSFLGIALLSVPLNIYLMVNFNKITNHFLTVTDAQSKSLHALSEMKNTSLHVSLITSNFNYDVEQTKSNAHTPTKLGATKDQLLAYLEEIGEWQKIYQQSLIPTEHTEFILRQLTKLRENDLLKALEVFSAKEEKNTPNEQLIKKISALEESQIRLEKFIGQTINSERERWDLIKDNADRDWLLLKRIALMINIFILILACVLGYFLSHWIANPIISLRNFTHKIDSNNLSERSPIDTKDEIGELAMSINLMLENLLQAKTQIIESSRLAGIAEVATSIIHNIGNLLNSVNTSVTLATEACNQSKVI
;
A
#
# COMPACT_ATOMS: atom_id res chain seq x y z
N MET A 1 3.00 -24.07 32.94
CA MET A 1 3.05 -23.25 31.71
C MET A 1 2.32 -21.96 32.01
N PRO A 2 2.85 -20.77 31.65
CA PRO A 2 2.16 -19.51 31.90
C PRO A 2 0.81 -19.52 31.18
N HIS A 3 -0.27 -19.26 31.92
CA HIS A 3 -1.61 -19.18 31.34
C HIS A 3 -1.81 -17.77 30.78
N PHE A 4 -2.01 -17.68 29.47
CA PHE A 4 -2.24 -16.39 28.83
C PHE A 4 -3.65 -15.90 29.10
N SER A 5 -3.72 -14.72 29.67
CA SER A 5 -4.93 -13.94 29.84
C SER A 5 -5.61 -13.66 28.48
N ILE A 6 -6.94 -13.50 28.46
CA ILE A 6 -7.71 -13.15 27.25
C ILE A 6 -7.14 -11.88 26.61
N GLN A 7 -6.84 -10.88 27.43
CA GLN A 7 -6.25 -9.62 26.98
C GLN A 7 -4.92 -9.85 26.26
N HIS A 8 -4.07 -10.73 26.79
CA HIS A 8 -2.80 -11.09 26.15
C HIS A 8 -3.02 -11.82 24.82
N LYS A 9 -3.96 -12.77 24.75
CA LYS A 9 -4.29 -13.48 23.49
C LYS A 9 -4.77 -12.50 22.40
N LEU A 10 -5.64 -11.56 22.76
CA LEU A 10 -6.13 -10.51 21.86
C LEU A 10 -4.99 -9.60 21.39
N LEU A 11 -4.26 -9.00 22.32
CA LEU A 11 -3.14 -8.10 22.01
C LEU A 11 -2.09 -8.78 21.16
N LEU A 12 -1.72 -10.03 21.46
CA LEU A 12 -0.72 -10.77 20.69
C LEU A 12 -1.18 -11.06 19.26
N SER A 13 -2.48 -11.36 19.07
CA SER A 13 -3.05 -11.59 17.74
C SER A 13 -3.04 -10.33 16.87
N PHE A 14 -3.48 -9.18 17.43
CA PHE A 14 -3.47 -7.91 16.71
C PHE A 14 -2.05 -7.39 16.48
N LEU A 15 -1.19 -7.50 17.48
CA LEU A 15 0.21 -7.09 17.37
C LEU A 15 0.97 -7.97 16.38
N GLY A 16 0.68 -9.27 16.32
CA GLY A 16 1.23 -10.17 15.31
C GLY A 16 0.87 -9.77 13.89
N ILE A 17 -0.40 -9.44 13.62
CA ILE A 17 -0.85 -8.95 12.31
C ILE A 17 -0.19 -7.60 11.99
N ALA A 18 -0.16 -6.67 12.95
CA ALA A 18 0.41 -5.34 12.76
C ALA A 18 1.91 -5.41 12.48
N LEU A 19 2.65 -6.21 13.25
CA LEU A 19 4.10 -6.36 13.14
C LEU A 19 4.52 -7.03 11.82
N LEU A 20 3.64 -7.85 11.23
CA LEU A 20 3.88 -8.44 9.92
C LEU A 20 3.43 -7.51 8.77
N SER A 21 2.29 -6.85 8.90
CA SER A 21 1.71 -6.03 7.83
C SER A 21 2.38 -4.67 7.65
N VAL A 22 2.75 -3.98 8.73
CA VAL A 22 3.27 -2.60 8.66
C VAL A 22 4.65 -2.54 8.00
N PRO A 23 5.68 -3.30 8.43
CA PRO A 23 7.00 -3.21 7.81
C PRO A 23 6.97 -3.61 6.34
N LEU A 24 6.13 -4.58 6.01
CA LEU A 24 5.99 -5.12 4.66
C LEU A 24 5.32 -4.12 3.72
N ASN A 25 4.29 -3.40 4.18
CA ASN A 25 3.70 -2.31 3.42
C ASN A 25 4.64 -1.10 3.29
N ILE A 26 5.41 -0.78 4.34
CA ILE A 26 6.44 0.26 4.27
C ILE A 26 7.50 -0.12 3.22
N TYR A 27 7.97 -1.37 3.21
CA TYR A 27 8.92 -1.86 2.23
C TYR A 27 8.38 -1.74 0.79
N LEU A 28 7.13 -2.14 0.56
CA LEU A 28 6.47 -1.98 -0.74
C LEU A 28 6.38 -0.51 -1.16
N MET A 29 6.02 0.38 -0.24
CA MET A 29 5.88 1.82 -0.51
C MET A 29 7.22 2.49 -0.80
N VAL A 30 8.28 2.16 -0.07
CA VAL A 30 9.63 2.67 -0.34
C VAL A 30 10.11 2.24 -1.72
N ASN A 31 9.91 0.97 -2.09
CA ASN A 31 10.30 0.47 -3.41
C ASN A 31 9.46 1.08 -4.53
N PHE A 32 8.16 1.25 -4.31
CA PHE A 32 7.27 1.94 -5.25
C PHE A 32 7.74 3.38 -5.52
N ASN A 33 8.06 4.13 -4.46
CA ASN A 33 8.58 5.49 -4.59
C ASN A 33 9.94 5.51 -5.30
N LYS A 34 10.81 4.53 -5.03
CA LYS A 34 12.11 4.42 -5.70
C LYS A 34 11.96 4.21 -7.22
N ILE A 35 11.09 3.28 -7.63
CA ILE A 35 10.81 3.01 -9.05
C ILE A 35 10.20 4.25 -9.72
N THR A 36 9.20 4.86 -9.08
CA THR A 36 8.51 6.04 -9.62
C THR A 36 9.46 7.22 -9.78
N ASN A 37 10.26 7.53 -8.74
CA ASN A 37 11.21 8.64 -8.80
C ASN A 37 12.30 8.38 -9.85
N HIS A 38 12.84 7.16 -9.91
CA HIS A 38 13.81 6.81 -10.94
C HIS A 38 13.20 6.99 -12.34
N PHE A 39 12.01 6.44 -12.57
CA PHE A 39 11.31 6.58 -13.85
C PHE A 39 11.03 8.05 -14.23
N LEU A 40 10.56 8.88 -13.29
CA LEU A 40 10.28 10.29 -13.55
C LEU A 40 11.56 11.08 -13.89
N THR A 41 12.64 10.88 -13.13
CA THR A 41 13.92 11.56 -13.41
C THR A 41 14.49 11.18 -14.77
N VAL A 42 14.39 9.90 -15.11
CA VAL A 42 14.87 9.33 -16.37
C VAL A 42 13.98 9.86 -17.50
N THR A 43 12.65 9.87 -17.36
CA THR A 43 11.72 10.45 -18.35
C THR A 43 11.95 11.96 -18.62
N ASP A 44 12.21 12.78 -17.59
CA ASP A 44 12.49 14.21 -17.79
C ASP A 44 13.81 14.44 -18.54
N ALA A 45 14.87 13.71 -18.16
CA ALA A 45 16.15 13.75 -18.84
C ALA A 45 16.04 13.32 -20.31
N GLN A 46 15.27 12.27 -20.59
CA GLN A 46 14.96 11.81 -21.95
C GLN A 46 14.32 12.89 -22.79
N SER A 47 13.26 13.50 -22.26
CA SER A 47 12.44 14.43 -23.03
C SER A 47 13.30 15.58 -23.53
N LYS A 48 14.21 16.05 -22.68
CA LYS A 48 15.18 17.09 -23.02
C LYS A 48 16.23 16.60 -24.03
N SER A 49 16.76 15.40 -23.86
CA SER A 49 17.79 14.86 -24.76
C SER A 49 17.26 14.61 -26.17
N LEU A 50 16.09 13.97 -26.29
CA LEU A 50 15.42 13.71 -27.57
C LEU A 50 14.95 15.00 -28.23
N HIS A 51 14.44 15.96 -27.47
CA HIS A 51 14.07 17.27 -28.02
C HIS A 51 15.30 17.97 -28.59
N ALA A 52 16.41 18.03 -27.85
CA ALA A 52 17.64 18.64 -28.33
C ALA A 52 18.15 17.97 -29.61
N LEU A 53 18.18 16.64 -29.68
CA LEU A 53 18.59 15.92 -30.89
C LEU A 53 17.62 16.14 -32.07
N SER A 54 16.31 16.24 -31.80
CA SER A 54 15.30 16.54 -32.81
C SER A 54 15.51 17.93 -33.42
N GLU A 55 15.76 18.93 -32.57
CA GLU A 55 16.08 20.29 -33.03
C GLU A 55 17.42 20.33 -33.76
N MET A 56 18.46 19.66 -33.27
CA MET A 56 19.73 19.52 -34.02
C MET A 56 19.52 18.94 -35.41
N LYS A 57 18.68 17.91 -35.53
CA LYS A 57 18.34 17.31 -36.84
C LYS A 57 17.60 18.30 -37.72
N ASN A 58 16.61 19.00 -37.18
CA ASN A 58 15.83 20.00 -37.90
C ASN A 58 16.73 21.15 -38.42
N THR A 59 17.59 21.69 -37.56
CA THR A 59 18.56 22.72 -37.93
C THR A 59 19.58 22.21 -38.95
N SER A 60 20.05 20.97 -38.83
CA SER A 60 20.93 20.33 -39.84
C SER A 60 20.27 20.22 -41.21
N LEU A 61 18.96 19.93 -41.26
CA LEU A 61 18.19 19.91 -42.50
C LEU A 61 18.08 21.31 -43.12
N HIS A 62 17.89 22.35 -42.30
CA HIS A 62 17.91 23.74 -42.78
C HIS A 62 19.28 24.12 -43.38
N VAL A 63 20.38 23.73 -42.74
CA VAL A 63 21.75 23.93 -43.27
C VAL A 63 21.92 23.23 -44.62
N SER A 64 21.45 21.98 -44.73
CA SER A 64 21.51 21.22 -45.99
C SER A 64 20.67 21.85 -47.11
N LEU A 65 19.46 22.30 -46.80
CA LEU A 65 18.58 23.00 -47.75
C LEU A 65 19.21 24.30 -48.27
N ILE A 66 19.82 25.10 -47.39
CA ILE A 66 20.50 26.34 -47.78
C ILE A 66 21.70 26.03 -48.67
N THR A 67 22.48 25.02 -48.31
CA THR A 67 23.66 24.60 -49.07
C THR A 67 23.27 24.11 -50.46
N SER A 68 22.20 23.31 -50.56
CA SER A 68 21.69 22.80 -51.83
C SER A 68 21.13 23.92 -52.72
N ASN A 69 20.37 24.88 -52.15
CA ASN A 69 19.92 26.06 -52.89
C ASN A 69 21.09 26.91 -53.39
N PHE A 70 22.12 27.08 -52.56
CA PHE A 70 23.34 27.79 -52.95
C PHE A 70 24.10 27.06 -54.07
N ASN A 71 24.19 25.73 -54.00
CA ASN A 71 24.79 24.90 -55.05
C ASN A 71 24.06 25.08 -56.38
N TYR A 72 22.72 25.00 -56.35
CA TYR A 72 21.88 25.22 -57.52
C TYR A 72 22.08 26.60 -58.15
N ASP A 73 22.16 27.67 -57.34
CA ASP A 73 22.44 29.02 -57.81
C ASP A 73 23.82 29.12 -58.48
N VAL A 74 24.84 28.45 -57.92
CA VAL A 74 26.20 28.39 -58.49
C VAL A 74 26.22 27.63 -59.82
N GLU A 75 25.46 26.55 -59.96
CA GLU A 75 25.36 25.77 -61.19
C GLU A 75 24.63 26.52 -62.31
N GLN A 76 23.58 27.27 -61.96
CA GLN A 76 22.78 28.07 -62.91
C GLN A 76 23.50 29.35 -63.37
N THR A 77 24.33 29.96 -62.51
CA THR A 77 25.07 31.20 -62.83
C THR A 77 26.27 31.00 -63.77
N LYS A 78 26.35 29.89 -64.52
CA LYS A 78 27.26 29.72 -65.67
C LYS A 78 27.16 30.85 -66.71
N SER A 79 26.12 31.68 -66.65
CA SER A 79 25.98 32.91 -67.45
C SER A 79 25.45 34.05 -66.59
N ASN A 80 26.17 35.18 -66.57
CA ASN A 80 25.81 36.50 -66.00
C ASN A 80 26.00 36.75 -64.48
N ALA A 81 27.25 37.03 -64.11
CA ALA A 81 27.77 38.25 -63.44
C ALA A 81 27.08 38.95 -62.24
N HIS A 82 25.86 38.62 -61.78
CA HIS A 82 25.25 39.36 -60.66
C HIS A 82 24.51 38.46 -59.66
N THR A 83 25.25 37.79 -58.78
CA THR A 83 24.75 37.39 -57.45
C THR A 83 25.66 37.86 -56.30
N PRO A 84 26.06 39.15 -56.17
CA PRO A 84 26.85 39.62 -55.03
C PRO A 84 25.99 39.91 -53.81
N THR A 85 24.69 40.17 -53.98
CA THR A 85 23.84 40.80 -52.94
C THR A 85 23.29 39.86 -51.87
N LYS A 86 23.38 38.53 -52.05
CA LYS A 86 22.87 37.55 -51.07
C LYS A 86 23.92 36.64 -50.44
N LEU A 87 25.18 36.64 -50.93
CA LEU A 87 26.23 35.74 -50.42
C LEU A 87 26.51 35.95 -48.93
N GLY A 88 26.63 37.22 -48.49
CA GLY A 88 26.82 37.56 -47.08
C GLY A 88 25.65 37.07 -46.23
N ALA A 89 24.41 37.34 -46.64
CA ALA A 89 23.22 36.87 -45.93
C ALA A 89 23.14 35.33 -45.86
N THR A 90 23.49 34.60 -46.93
CA THR A 90 23.53 33.13 -46.94
C THR A 90 24.61 32.59 -46.02
N LYS A 91 25.80 33.22 -46.02
CA LYS A 91 26.91 32.89 -45.12
C LYS A 91 26.49 33.08 -43.66
N ASP A 92 25.98 34.25 -43.33
CA ASP A 92 25.55 34.60 -41.98
C ASP A 92 24.43 33.66 -41.49
N GLN A 93 23.46 33.36 -42.35
CA GLN A 93 22.37 32.44 -42.02
C GLN A 93 22.88 31.00 -41.80
N LEU A 94 23.81 30.52 -42.62
CA LEU A 94 24.38 29.18 -42.47
C LEU A 94 25.22 29.08 -41.20
N LEU A 95 26.04 30.09 -40.89
CA LEU A 95 26.82 30.16 -39.66
C LEU A 95 25.92 30.22 -38.43
N ALA A 96 24.83 30.99 -38.47
CA ALA A 96 23.86 31.05 -37.38
C ALA A 96 23.23 29.70 -37.07
N TYR A 97 22.84 28.92 -38.10
CA TYR A 97 22.31 27.57 -37.88
C TYR A 97 23.37 26.60 -37.36
N LEU A 98 24.62 26.69 -37.82
CA LEU A 98 25.72 25.87 -37.27
C LEU A 98 26.00 26.19 -35.79
N GLU A 99 25.88 27.46 -35.40
CA GLU A 99 25.97 27.89 -34.00
C GLU A 99 24.78 27.37 -33.18
N GLU A 100 23.57 27.44 -33.72
CA GLU A 100 22.36 26.92 -33.09
C GLU A 100 22.45 25.40 -32.83
N ILE A 101 23.00 24.62 -33.78
CA ILE A 101 23.30 23.19 -33.56
C ILE A 101 24.21 23.02 -32.33
N GLY A 102 25.14 23.96 -32.11
CA GLY A 102 26.02 23.93 -30.95
C GLY A 102 25.32 24.24 -29.63
N GLU A 103 24.36 25.15 -29.62
CA GLU A 103 23.53 25.40 -28.43
C GLU A 103 22.64 24.20 -28.10
N TRP A 104 22.04 23.56 -29.11
CA TRP A 104 21.28 22.33 -28.90
C TRP A 104 22.18 21.18 -28.41
N GLN A 105 23.41 21.06 -28.92
CA GLN A 105 24.38 20.08 -28.41
C GLN A 105 24.71 20.29 -26.93
N LYS A 106 24.77 21.55 -26.47
CA LYS A 106 25.01 21.89 -25.06
C LYS A 106 23.83 21.51 -24.18
N ILE A 107 22.59 21.76 -24.64
CA ILE A 107 21.37 21.31 -23.96
C ILE A 107 21.35 19.78 -23.87
N TYR A 108 21.69 19.09 -24.97
CA TYR A 108 21.84 17.65 -25.00
C TYR A 108 22.86 17.17 -23.95
N GLN A 109 24.04 17.77 -23.89
CA GLN A 109 25.07 17.45 -22.89
C GLN A 109 24.57 17.60 -21.45
N GLN A 110 23.80 18.65 -21.14
CA GLN A 110 23.27 18.90 -19.79
C GLN A 110 22.17 17.90 -19.39
N SER A 111 21.48 17.30 -20.36
CA SER A 111 20.42 16.33 -20.12
C SER A 111 20.92 14.90 -19.87
N LEU A 112 22.21 14.63 -20.05
CA LEU A 112 22.79 13.28 -20.02
C LEU A 112 23.45 12.95 -18.68
N ILE A 113 23.39 11.66 -18.34
CA ILE A 113 24.26 11.08 -17.31
C ILE A 113 25.63 10.80 -17.98
N PRO A 114 26.75 11.33 -17.45
CA PRO A 114 28.06 11.12 -18.05
C PRO A 114 28.44 9.63 -18.01
N THR A 115 28.55 9.04 -19.19
CA THR A 115 29.01 7.66 -19.45
C THR A 115 29.99 7.66 -20.63
N GLU A 116 30.81 6.62 -20.75
CA GLU A 116 31.74 6.47 -21.90
C GLU A 116 31.00 6.58 -23.25
N HIS A 117 29.79 6.00 -23.32
CA HIS A 117 28.97 6.05 -24.52
C HIS A 117 28.48 7.47 -24.86
N THR A 118 27.97 8.21 -23.86
CA THR A 118 27.52 9.59 -24.08
C THR A 118 28.68 10.52 -24.39
N GLU A 119 29.86 10.30 -23.80
CA GLU A 119 31.06 11.05 -24.16
C GLU A 119 31.49 10.77 -25.60
N PHE A 120 31.42 9.51 -26.04
CA PHE A 120 31.69 9.15 -27.43
C PHE A 120 30.74 9.89 -28.37
N ILE A 121 29.43 9.89 -28.10
CA ILE A 121 28.43 10.61 -28.90
C ILE A 121 28.77 12.10 -28.97
N LEU A 122 29.03 12.74 -27.82
CA LEU A 122 29.35 14.17 -27.77
C LEU A 122 30.62 14.50 -28.55
N ARG A 123 31.68 13.68 -28.43
CA ARG A 123 32.92 13.87 -29.20
C ARG A 123 32.69 13.73 -30.70
N GLN A 124 31.88 12.77 -31.14
CA GLN A 124 31.54 12.62 -32.56
C GLN A 124 30.69 13.77 -33.08
N LEU A 125 29.69 14.24 -32.32
CA LEU A 125 28.88 15.41 -32.67
C LEU A 125 29.76 16.65 -32.86
N THR A 126 30.65 16.93 -31.89
CA THR A 126 31.59 18.05 -31.98
C THR A 126 32.46 17.94 -33.24
N LYS A 127 33.06 16.77 -33.48
CA LYS A 127 33.94 16.54 -34.62
C LYS A 127 33.23 16.75 -35.96
N LEU A 128 32.00 16.24 -36.11
CA LEU A 128 31.22 16.36 -37.34
C LEU A 128 30.77 17.81 -37.57
N ARG A 129 30.28 18.49 -36.52
CA ARG A 129 29.89 19.90 -36.58
C ARG A 129 31.06 20.82 -36.93
N GLU A 130 32.22 20.62 -36.31
CA GLU A 130 33.44 21.39 -36.62
C GLU A 130 33.91 21.18 -38.07
N ASN A 131 33.79 19.95 -38.58
CA ASN A 131 34.10 19.65 -39.98
C ASN A 131 33.13 20.34 -40.94
N ASP A 132 31.83 20.41 -40.61
CA ASP A 132 30.84 21.16 -41.39
C ASP A 132 31.13 22.66 -41.38
N LEU A 133 31.48 23.22 -40.22
CA LEU A 133 31.89 24.63 -40.09
C LEU A 133 33.11 24.95 -40.95
N LEU A 134 34.17 24.13 -40.86
CA LEU A 134 35.39 24.32 -41.65
C LEU A 134 35.09 24.27 -43.16
N LYS A 135 34.31 23.29 -43.61
CA LYS A 135 33.93 23.16 -45.02
C LYS A 135 33.03 24.29 -45.50
N ALA A 136 32.12 24.78 -44.66
CA ALA A 136 31.33 25.96 -44.96
C ALA A 136 32.21 27.19 -45.15
N LEU A 137 33.15 27.44 -44.24
CA LEU A 137 34.11 28.53 -44.35
C LEU A 137 34.98 28.41 -45.60
N GLU A 138 35.39 27.19 -45.99
CA GLU A 138 36.11 26.96 -47.24
C GLU A 138 35.28 27.29 -48.49
N VAL A 139 33.98 26.98 -48.50
CA VAL A 139 33.08 27.31 -49.62
C VAL A 139 32.91 28.82 -49.75
N PHE A 140 32.65 29.52 -48.65
CA PHE A 140 32.43 30.96 -48.68
C PHE A 140 33.71 31.75 -48.98
N SER A 141 34.85 31.36 -48.41
CA SER A 141 36.14 31.98 -48.73
C SER A 141 36.53 31.78 -50.20
N ALA A 142 36.33 30.58 -50.75
CA ALA A 142 36.56 30.31 -52.17
C ALA A 142 35.67 31.14 -53.10
N LYS A 143 34.44 31.49 -52.68
CA LYS A 143 33.53 32.35 -53.45
C LYS A 143 33.87 33.83 -53.35
N GLU A 144 34.41 34.29 -52.21
CA GLU A 144 34.88 35.66 -52.02
C GLU A 144 36.14 35.95 -52.85
N GLU A 145 36.95 34.92 -53.13
CA GLU A 145 38.13 35.01 -53.99
C GLU A 145 37.74 35.12 -55.47
N LYS A 146 37.98 36.30 -56.07
CA LYS A 146 37.50 36.70 -57.41
C LYS A 146 37.88 35.77 -58.59
N ASN A 147 38.80 34.83 -58.42
CA ASN A 147 39.38 33.99 -59.47
C ASN A 147 39.15 32.47 -59.29
N THR A 148 38.41 32.03 -58.27
CA THR A 148 38.21 30.58 -58.08
C THR A 148 37.33 30.01 -59.19
N PRO A 149 37.79 29.00 -59.96
CA PRO A 149 36.98 28.39 -60.99
C PRO A 149 35.71 27.78 -60.40
N ASN A 150 34.57 27.94 -61.08
CA ASN A 150 33.29 27.36 -60.65
C ASN A 150 33.40 25.83 -60.41
N GLU A 151 34.25 25.12 -61.16
CA GLU A 151 34.50 23.69 -60.95
C GLU A 151 35.12 23.37 -59.58
N GLN A 152 36.05 24.21 -59.10
CA GLN A 152 36.65 24.04 -57.76
C GLN A 152 35.65 24.39 -56.66
N LEU A 153 34.81 25.41 -56.88
CA LEU A 153 33.76 25.79 -55.94
C LEU A 153 32.72 24.69 -55.78
N ILE A 154 32.24 24.09 -56.88
CA ILE A 154 31.30 22.97 -56.86
C ILE A 154 31.88 21.78 -56.08
N LYS A 155 33.17 21.43 -56.31
CA LYS A 155 33.83 20.37 -55.53
C LYS A 155 33.83 20.65 -54.02
N LYS A 156 34.06 21.90 -53.61
CA LYS A 156 34.00 22.30 -52.19
C LYS A 156 32.58 22.22 -51.63
N ILE A 157 31.56 22.62 -52.41
CA ILE A 157 30.15 22.52 -52.02
C ILE A 157 29.75 21.05 -51.86
N SER A 158 30.09 20.18 -52.81
CA SER A 158 29.84 18.74 -52.69
C SER A 158 30.52 18.13 -51.46
N ALA A 159 31.74 18.56 -51.14
CA ALA A 159 32.43 18.11 -49.93
C ALA A 159 31.72 18.55 -48.64
N LEU A 160 31.09 19.73 -48.64
CA LEU A 160 30.25 20.24 -47.56
C LEU A 160 28.94 19.43 -47.45
N GLU A 161 28.24 19.20 -48.55
CA GLU A 161 27.01 18.38 -48.60
C GLU A 161 27.26 16.97 -48.06
N GLU A 162 28.35 16.31 -48.47
CA GLU A 162 28.75 15.01 -47.92
C GLU A 162 28.99 15.05 -46.40
N SER A 163 29.46 16.18 -45.90
CA SER A 163 29.71 16.37 -44.47
C SER A 163 28.43 16.53 -43.67
N GLN A 164 27.51 17.33 -44.19
CA GLN A 164 26.17 17.51 -43.63
C GLN A 164 25.40 16.19 -43.61
N ILE A 165 25.49 15.39 -44.67
CA ILE A 165 24.88 14.04 -44.70
C ILE A 165 25.46 13.14 -43.60
N ARG A 166 26.78 13.22 -43.33
CA ARG A 166 27.39 12.45 -42.24
C ARG A 166 26.89 12.92 -40.87
N LEU A 167 26.79 14.23 -40.66
CA LEU A 167 26.25 14.80 -39.42
C LEU A 167 24.78 14.38 -39.22
N GLU A 168 23.94 14.56 -40.22
CA GLU A 168 22.52 14.22 -40.16
C GLU A 168 22.31 12.72 -39.91
N LYS A 169 23.07 11.87 -40.62
CA LYS A 169 23.04 10.42 -40.41
C LYS A 169 23.43 10.06 -38.98
N PHE A 170 24.45 10.71 -38.43
CA PHE A 170 24.90 10.46 -37.06
C PHE A 170 23.86 10.93 -36.03
N ILE A 171 23.25 12.10 -36.20
CA ILE A 171 22.17 12.59 -35.34
C ILE A 171 20.98 11.63 -35.41
N GLY A 172 20.59 11.18 -36.61
CA GLY A 172 19.50 10.21 -36.79
C GLY A 172 19.78 8.86 -36.13
N GLN A 173 21.01 8.35 -36.23
CA GLN A 173 21.43 7.14 -35.52
C GLN A 173 21.40 7.35 -34.00
N THR A 174 21.82 8.51 -33.52
CA THR A 174 21.81 8.86 -32.09
C THR A 174 20.38 8.92 -31.54
N ILE A 175 19.45 9.54 -32.27
CA ILE A 175 18.02 9.57 -31.90
C ILE A 175 17.46 8.14 -31.78
N ASN A 176 17.77 7.28 -32.75
CA ASN A 176 17.31 5.89 -32.73
C ASN A 176 17.92 5.11 -31.57
N SER A 177 19.23 5.23 -31.33
CA SER A 177 19.89 4.55 -30.21
C SER A 177 19.39 5.02 -28.86
N GLU A 178 19.13 6.32 -28.70
CA GLU A 178 18.48 6.85 -27.50
C GLU A 178 17.09 6.23 -27.36
N ARG A 179 16.25 6.31 -28.40
CA ARG A 179 14.89 5.72 -28.38
C ARG A 179 14.87 4.24 -27.99
N GLU A 180 15.77 3.44 -28.56
CA GLU A 180 15.88 2.02 -28.21
C GLU A 180 16.28 1.81 -26.75
N ARG A 181 17.25 2.59 -26.22
CA ARG A 181 17.59 2.55 -24.78
C ARG A 181 16.38 2.88 -23.91
N TRP A 182 15.55 3.81 -24.36
CA TRP A 182 14.34 4.22 -23.64
C TRP A 182 13.24 3.18 -23.65
N ASP A 183 13.00 2.54 -24.79
CA ASP A 183 12.06 1.42 -24.86
C ASP A 183 12.49 0.30 -23.91
N LEU A 184 13.80 0.00 -23.83
CA LEU A 184 14.34 -0.97 -22.87
C LEU A 184 14.15 -0.56 -21.41
N ILE A 185 14.43 0.71 -21.06
CA ILE A 185 14.25 1.22 -19.69
C ILE A 185 12.77 1.18 -19.29
N LYS A 186 11.89 1.60 -20.20
CA LYS A 186 10.44 1.60 -19.99
C LYS A 186 9.92 0.17 -19.80
N ASP A 187 10.31 -0.76 -20.67
CA ASP A 187 9.92 -2.16 -20.56
C ASP A 187 10.42 -2.80 -19.26
N ASN A 188 11.63 -2.47 -18.82
CA ASN A 188 12.16 -2.91 -17.53
C ASN A 188 11.35 -2.32 -16.36
N ALA A 189 11.06 -1.03 -16.39
CA ALA A 189 10.26 -0.36 -15.35
C ALA A 189 8.83 -0.91 -15.28
N ASP A 190 8.20 -1.19 -16.43
CA ASP A 190 6.87 -1.79 -16.51
C ASP A 190 6.86 -3.21 -15.95
N ARG A 191 7.90 -4.01 -16.23
CA ARG A 191 8.08 -5.34 -15.62
C ARG A 191 8.27 -5.27 -14.11
N ASP A 192 9.16 -4.42 -13.63
CA ASP A 192 9.43 -4.23 -12.20
C ASP A 192 8.19 -3.75 -11.46
N TRP A 193 7.41 -2.87 -12.09
CA TRP A 193 6.11 -2.47 -11.59
C TRP A 193 5.18 -3.67 -11.52
N LEU A 194 4.97 -4.42 -12.59
CA LEU A 194 4.09 -5.58 -12.56
C LEU A 194 4.44 -6.60 -11.46
N LEU A 195 5.74 -6.85 -11.25
CA LEU A 195 6.25 -7.73 -10.19
C LEU A 195 5.91 -7.19 -8.80
N LEU A 196 6.18 -5.91 -8.53
CA LEU A 196 5.88 -5.29 -7.24
C LEU A 196 4.37 -5.28 -6.95
N LYS A 197 3.55 -5.04 -7.97
CA LYS A 197 2.07 -5.13 -7.93
C LYS A 197 1.60 -6.52 -7.52
N ARG A 198 2.17 -7.57 -8.14
CA ARG A 198 1.86 -8.97 -7.85
C ARG A 198 2.28 -9.34 -6.43
N ILE A 199 3.49 -8.96 -6.01
CA ILE A 199 3.99 -9.20 -4.65
C ILE A 199 3.09 -8.51 -3.62
N ALA A 200 2.73 -7.24 -3.84
CA ALA A 200 1.81 -6.51 -2.97
C ALA A 200 0.44 -7.21 -2.86
N LEU A 201 -0.10 -7.69 -3.97
CA LEU A 201 -1.38 -8.41 -3.98
C LEU A 201 -1.29 -9.73 -3.19
N MET A 202 -0.24 -10.53 -3.41
CA MET A 202 -0.02 -11.78 -2.66
C MET A 202 0.11 -11.54 -1.15
N ILE A 203 0.81 -10.48 -0.75
CA ILE A 203 0.96 -10.09 0.65
C ILE A 203 -0.38 -9.71 1.27
N ASN A 204 -1.20 -8.92 0.58
CA ASN A 204 -2.52 -8.53 1.08
C ASN A 204 -3.46 -9.73 1.22
N ILE A 205 -3.44 -10.65 0.25
CA ILE A 205 -4.19 -11.91 0.35
C ILE A 205 -3.70 -12.75 1.54
N PHE A 206 -2.38 -12.85 1.73
CA PHE A 206 -1.81 -13.58 2.85
C PHE A 206 -2.23 -13.00 4.21
N ILE A 207 -2.17 -11.67 4.37
CA ILE A 207 -2.61 -10.98 5.58
C ILE A 207 -4.11 -11.19 5.81
N LEU A 208 -4.94 -11.15 4.76
CA LEU A 208 -6.37 -11.41 4.85
C LEU A 208 -6.65 -12.84 5.35
N ILE A 209 -5.99 -13.85 4.78
CA ILE A 209 -6.12 -15.25 5.21
C ILE A 209 -5.68 -15.39 6.68
N LEU A 210 -4.54 -14.81 7.05
CA LEU A 210 -4.03 -14.85 8.42
C LEU A 210 -5.02 -14.21 9.41
N ALA A 211 -5.62 -13.07 9.04
CA ALA A 211 -6.65 -12.41 9.85
C ALA A 211 -7.90 -13.28 10.02
N CYS A 212 -8.37 -13.95 8.96
CA CYS A 212 -9.50 -14.89 9.04
C CYS A 212 -9.18 -16.09 9.95
N VAL A 213 -7.98 -16.67 9.83
CA VAL A 213 -7.54 -17.79 10.67
C VAL A 213 -7.48 -17.38 12.14
N LEU A 214 -6.85 -16.23 12.45
CA LEU A 214 -6.81 -15.70 13.81
C LEU A 214 -8.21 -15.38 14.34
N GLY A 215 -9.09 -14.80 13.52
CA GLY A 215 -10.47 -14.54 13.87
C GLY A 215 -11.24 -15.81 14.24
N TYR A 216 -11.03 -16.91 13.50
CA TYR A 216 -11.59 -18.22 13.82
C TYR A 216 -11.10 -18.73 15.19
N PHE A 217 -9.80 -18.63 15.47
CA PHE A 217 -9.24 -19.03 16.77
C PHE A 217 -9.78 -18.19 17.93
N LEU A 218 -9.86 -16.86 17.77
CA LEU A 218 -10.44 -15.96 18.76
C LEU A 218 -11.91 -16.29 19.02
N SER A 219 -12.68 -16.58 17.98
CA SER A 219 -14.07 -17.02 18.11
C SER A 219 -14.17 -18.30 18.95
N HIS A 220 -13.31 -19.28 18.68
CA HIS A 220 -13.32 -20.54 19.42
C HIS A 220 -12.83 -20.42 20.87
N TRP A 221 -11.81 -19.62 21.15
CA TRP A 221 -11.20 -19.50 22.48
C TRP A 221 -11.85 -18.47 23.40
N ILE A 222 -12.54 -17.48 22.84
CA ILE A 222 -13.12 -16.38 23.61
C ILE A 222 -14.64 -16.37 23.44
N ALA A 223 -15.12 -16.23 22.21
CA ALA A 223 -16.55 -16.04 21.98
C ALA A 223 -17.38 -17.27 22.40
N ASN A 224 -16.94 -18.48 22.03
CA ASN A 224 -17.68 -19.71 22.34
C ASN A 224 -17.80 -19.99 23.85
N PRO A 225 -16.72 -19.92 24.68
CA PRO A 225 -16.84 -20.04 26.12
C PRO A 225 -17.74 -18.96 26.74
N ILE A 226 -17.64 -17.70 26.30
CA ILE A 226 -18.51 -16.62 26.80
C ILE A 226 -19.98 -16.90 26.46
N ILE A 227 -20.28 -17.32 25.23
CA ILE A 227 -21.65 -17.67 24.81
C ILE A 227 -22.16 -18.87 25.61
N SER A 228 -21.32 -19.87 25.83
CA SER A 228 -21.66 -21.06 26.62
C SER A 228 -21.96 -20.68 28.08
N LEU A 229 -21.17 -19.79 28.67
CA LEU A 229 -21.37 -19.31 30.04
C LEU A 229 -22.67 -18.51 30.14
N ARG A 230 -22.92 -17.60 29.19
CA ARG A 230 -24.17 -16.85 29.12
C ARG A 230 -25.38 -17.78 29.02
N ASN A 231 -25.32 -18.79 28.15
CA ASN A 231 -26.39 -19.75 27.98
C ASN A 231 -26.59 -20.63 29.23
N PHE A 232 -25.51 -21.01 29.92
CA PHE A 232 -25.57 -21.68 31.22
C PHE A 232 -26.30 -20.80 32.24
N THR A 233 -25.90 -19.53 32.38
CA THR A 233 -26.53 -18.61 33.33
C THR A 233 -28.03 -18.39 33.04
N HIS A 234 -28.43 -18.33 31.77
CA HIS A 234 -29.86 -18.22 31.40
C HIS A 234 -30.68 -19.47 31.70
N LYS A 235 -30.04 -20.65 31.81
CA LYS A 235 -30.71 -21.92 32.13
C LYS A 235 -30.83 -22.15 33.64
N ILE A 236 -30.14 -21.37 34.48
CA ILE A 236 -30.23 -21.50 35.93
C ILE A 236 -31.69 -21.30 36.35
N ASP A 237 -32.28 -22.36 36.88
CA ASP A 237 -33.63 -22.35 37.45
C ASP A 237 -33.53 -22.33 38.98
N SER A 238 -34.34 -21.48 39.61
CA SER A 238 -34.59 -21.45 41.06
C SER A 238 -34.87 -22.84 41.67
N ASN A 239 -35.41 -23.77 40.89
CA ASN A 239 -35.72 -25.11 41.36
C ASN A 239 -34.52 -26.07 41.34
N ASN A 240 -33.54 -25.86 40.46
CA ASN A 240 -32.35 -26.70 40.32
C ASN A 240 -31.04 -25.89 40.33
N LEU A 241 -30.52 -25.63 41.53
CA LEU A 241 -29.26 -24.90 41.77
C LEU A 241 -28.03 -25.82 41.83
N SER A 242 -28.20 -27.11 41.54
CA SER A 242 -27.13 -28.11 41.64
C SER A 242 -26.28 -28.20 40.36
N GLU A 243 -26.74 -27.63 39.25
CA GLU A 243 -25.98 -27.60 37.99
C GLU A 243 -24.74 -26.72 38.13
N ARG A 244 -23.67 -27.04 37.39
CA ARG A 244 -22.39 -26.32 37.41
C ARG A 244 -21.95 -26.03 35.99
N SER A 245 -21.30 -24.89 35.79
CA SER A 245 -20.79 -24.48 34.49
C SER A 245 -19.75 -25.51 34.00
N PRO A 246 -19.85 -26.02 32.77
CA PRO A 246 -18.91 -26.99 32.21
C PRO A 246 -17.61 -26.35 31.70
N ILE A 247 -17.43 -25.03 31.89
CA ILE A 247 -16.27 -24.30 31.39
C ILE A 247 -15.09 -24.51 32.33
N ASP A 248 -14.05 -25.15 31.81
CA ASP A 248 -12.78 -25.40 32.48
C ASP A 248 -11.61 -24.76 31.71
N THR A 249 -11.73 -23.45 31.43
CA THR A 249 -10.59 -22.67 30.93
C THR A 249 -9.74 -22.19 32.10
N LYS A 250 -8.43 -21.99 31.87
CA LYS A 250 -7.49 -21.52 32.90
C LYS A 250 -7.17 -20.03 32.76
N ASP A 251 -8.15 -19.27 32.29
CA ASP A 251 -8.07 -17.83 32.06
C ASP A 251 -9.24 -17.11 32.75
N GLU A 252 -9.39 -15.82 32.51
CA GLU A 252 -10.40 -14.98 33.17
C GLU A 252 -11.84 -15.48 32.93
N ILE A 253 -12.10 -16.25 31.85
CA ILE A 253 -13.41 -16.87 31.62
C ILE A 253 -13.65 -18.01 32.62
N GLY A 254 -12.61 -18.79 32.91
CA GLY A 254 -12.67 -19.89 33.86
C GLY A 254 -12.83 -19.39 35.30
N GLU A 255 -12.13 -18.31 35.64
CA GLU A 255 -12.31 -17.63 36.93
C GLU A 255 -13.74 -17.13 37.11
N LEU A 256 -14.34 -16.58 36.05
CA LEU A 256 -15.75 -16.17 36.06
C LEU A 256 -16.71 -17.37 36.19
N ALA A 257 -16.45 -18.47 35.48
CA ALA A 257 -17.23 -19.69 35.60
C ALA A 257 -17.17 -20.27 37.02
N MET A 258 -16.00 -20.25 37.65
CA MET A 258 -15.79 -20.68 39.03
C MET A 258 -16.54 -19.78 40.02
N SER A 259 -16.52 -18.47 39.80
CA SER A 259 -17.25 -17.50 40.62
C SER A 259 -18.78 -17.71 40.55
N ILE A 260 -19.31 -18.02 39.37
CA ILE A 260 -20.73 -18.37 39.20
C ILE A 260 -21.07 -19.68 39.93
N ASN A 261 -20.20 -20.69 39.84
CA ASN A 261 -20.39 -21.95 40.55
C ASN A 261 -20.43 -21.76 42.07
N LEU A 262 -19.56 -20.91 42.62
CA LEU A 262 -19.54 -20.56 44.04
C LEU A 262 -20.82 -19.83 44.46
N MET A 263 -21.31 -18.89 43.62
CA MET A 263 -22.59 -18.21 43.86
C MET A 263 -23.76 -19.21 43.91
N LEU A 264 -23.82 -20.18 42.99
CA LEU A 264 -24.85 -21.22 42.99
C LEU A 264 -24.80 -22.10 44.24
N GLU A 265 -23.60 -22.44 44.71
CA GLU A 265 -23.41 -23.18 45.95
C GLU A 265 -23.95 -22.41 47.17
N ASN A 266 -23.65 -21.12 47.28
CA ASN A 266 -24.16 -20.27 48.34
C ASN A 266 -25.69 -20.15 48.30
N LEU A 267 -26.28 -20.03 47.11
CA LEU A 267 -27.74 -20.00 46.94
C LEU A 267 -28.40 -21.32 47.36
N LEU A 268 -27.77 -22.46 47.04
CA LEU A 268 -28.27 -23.78 47.43
C LEU A 268 -28.22 -23.97 48.95
N GLN A 269 -27.14 -23.54 49.60
CA GLN A 269 -27.03 -23.57 51.06
C GLN A 269 -28.09 -22.69 51.73
N ALA A 270 -28.27 -21.46 51.24
CA ALA A 270 -29.30 -20.54 51.76
C ALA A 270 -30.73 -21.10 51.57
N LYS A 271 -31.04 -21.68 50.40
CA LYS A 271 -32.34 -22.34 50.15
C LYS A 271 -32.58 -23.48 51.15
N THR A 272 -31.56 -24.29 51.43
CA THR A 272 -31.65 -25.42 52.37
C THR A 272 -31.93 -24.93 53.79
N GLN A 273 -31.23 -23.89 54.24
CA GLN A 273 -31.46 -23.27 55.55
C GLN A 273 -32.87 -22.70 55.69
N ILE A 274 -33.40 -22.04 54.64
CA ILE A 274 -34.77 -21.52 54.62
C ILE A 274 -35.78 -22.67 54.75
N ILE A 275 -35.62 -23.74 53.96
CA ILE A 275 -36.53 -24.91 54.00
C ILE A 275 -36.52 -25.56 55.39
N GLU A 276 -35.35 -25.74 55.99
CA GLU A 276 -35.23 -26.32 57.32
C GLU A 276 -35.89 -25.44 58.39
N SER A 277 -35.69 -24.13 58.33
CA SER A 277 -36.32 -23.15 59.22
C SER A 277 -37.85 -23.16 59.06
N SER A 278 -38.38 -23.14 57.83
CA SER A 278 -39.81 -23.24 57.57
C SER A 278 -40.40 -24.55 58.09
N ARG A 279 -39.67 -25.67 57.96
CA ARG A 279 -40.10 -26.97 58.51
C ARG A 279 -40.20 -26.92 60.03
N LEU A 280 -39.20 -26.37 60.71
CA LEU A 280 -39.20 -26.24 62.17
C LEU A 280 -40.34 -25.33 62.65
N ALA A 281 -40.57 -24.20 61.97
CA ALA A 281 -41.67 -23.30 62.27
C ALA A 281 -43.04 -23.99 62.12
N GLY A 282 -43.24 -24.74 61.03
CA GLY A 282 -44.48 -25.51 60.83
C GLY A 282 -44.70 -26.60 61.89
N ILE A 283 -43.64 -27.29 62.33
CA ILE A 283 -43.74 -28.26 63.44
C ILE A 283 -44.14 -27.55 64.74
N ALA A 284 -43.55 -26.39 65.04
CA ALA A 284 -43.88 -25.62 66.23
C ALA A 284 -45.35 -25.14 66.20
N GLU A 285 -45.84 -24.71 65.03
CA GLU A 285 -47.23 -24.31 64.83
C GLU A 285 -48.20 -25.48 65.04
N VAL A 286 -47.93 -26.64 64.43
CA VAL A 286 -48.75 -27.85 64.62
C VAL A 286 -48.73 -28.30 66.07
N ALA A 287 -47.56 -28.32 66.72
CA ALA A 287 -47.44 -28.67 68.13
C ALA A 287 -48.24 -27.70 69.03
N THR A 288 -48.20 -26.41 68.74
CA THR A 288 -48.99 -25.39 69.46
C THR A 288 -50.49 -25.63 69.30
N SER A 289 -50.95 -25.95 68.08
CA SER A 289 -52.35 -26.31 67.81
C SER A 289 -52.79 -27.59 68.55
N ILE A 290 -51.94 -28.63 68.58
CA ILE A 290 -52.20 -29.86 69.34
C ILE A 290 -52.28 -29.57 70.84
N ILE A 291 -51.33 -28.78 71.38
CA ILE A 291 -51.34 -28.38 72.80
C ILE A 291 -52.63 -27.63 73.13
N HIS A 292 -53.07 -26.72 72.25
CA HIS A 292 -54.31 -25.98 72.42
C HIS A 292 -55.53 -26.92 72.47
N ASN A 293 -55.63 -27.89 71.55
CA ASN A 293 -56.72 -28.87 71.54
C ASN A 293 -56.70 -29.82 72.73
N ILE A 294 -55.53 -30.30 73.14
CA ILE A 294 -55.38 -31.13 74.33
C ILE A 294 -55.78 -30.35 75.59
N GLY A 295 -55.38 -29.08 75.69
CA GLY A 295 -55.79 -28.18 76.76
C GLY A 295 -57.32 -28.04 76.83
N ASN A 296 -57.97 -27.83 75.68
CA ASN A 296 -59.44 -27.75 75.59
C ASN A 296 -60.13 -29.06 76.04
N LEU A 297 -59.61 -30.22 75.61
CA LEU A 297 -60.12 -31.53 76.02
C LEU A 297 -59.93 -31.79 77.51
N LEU A 298 -58.73 -31.53 78.04
CA LEU A 298 -58.43 -31.67 79.47
C LEU A 298 -59.33 -30.77 80.31
N ASN A 299 -59.58 -29.54 79.85
CA ASN A 299 -60.49 -28.64 80.55
C ASN A 299 -61.92 -29.20 80.56
N SER A 300 -62.40 -29.74 79.44
CA SER A 300 -63.70 -30.42 79.35
C SER A 300 -63.79 -31.68 80.21
N VAL A 301 -62.71 -32.46 80.31
CA VAL A 301 -62.65 -33.64 81.19
C VAL A 301 -62.67 -33.20 82.65
N ASN A 302 -61.88 -32.19 83.01
CA ASN A 302 -61.80 -31.69 84.37
C ASN A 302 -63.14 -31.10 84.85
N THR A 303 -63.84 -30.35 84.00
CA THR A 303 -65.20 -29.88 84.32
C THR A 303 -66.17 -31.05 84.46
N SER A 304 -66.10 -32.06 83.58
CA SER A 304 -66.94 -33.26 83.67
C SER A 304 -66.69 -34.04 84.97
N VAL A 305 -65.42 -34.22 85.37
CA VAL A 305 -65.02 -34.86 86.63
C VAL A 305 -65.52 -34.04 87.82
N THR A 306 -65.41 -32.71 87.76
CA THR A 306 -65.90 -31.82 88.81
C THR A 306 -67.42 -31.93 88.97
N LEU A 307 -68.17 -31.84 87.87
CA LEU A 307 -69.63 -32.01 87.85
C LEU A 307 -70.06 -33.39 88.33
N ALA A 308 -69.37 -34.46 87.91
CA ALA A 308 -69.64 -35.82 88.38
C ALA A 308 -69.38 -35.97 89.88
N THR A 309 -68.30 -35.36 90.38
CA THR A 309 -67.98 -35.34 91.82
C THR A 309 -69.04 -34.57 92.60
N GLU A 310 -69.51 -33.46 92.07
CA GLU A 310 -70.53 -32.61 92.69
C GLU A 310 -71.91 -33.28 92.69
N ALA A 311 -72.29 -33.95 91.60
CA ALA A 311 -73.50 -34.79 91.53
C ALA A 311 -73.44 -35.96 92.52
N CYS A 312 -72.28 -36.61 92.66
CA CYS A 312 -72.08 -37.71 93.61
C CYS A 312 -72.17 -37.20 95.07
N ASN A 313 -71.67 -35.99 95.34
CA ASN A 313 -71.80 -35.35 96.65
C ASN A 313 -73.24 -34.91 96.95
N GLN A 314 -74.00 -34.42 95.96
CA GLN A 314 -75.43 -34.10 96.12
C GLN A 314 -76.31 -35.36 96.31
N SER A 315 -75.99 -36.46 95.63
CA SER A 315 -76.70 -37.74 95.78
C SER A 315 -76.49 -38.40 97.14
N LYS A 316 -75.49 -37.97 97.92
CA LYS A 316 -75.25 -38.42 99.30
C LYS A 316 -76.08 -37.67 100.35
N VAL A 317 -76.88 -36.68 99.96
CA VAL A 317 -77.67 -35.81 100.85
C VAL A 317 -79.18 -36.13 100.82
N ILE A 318 -79.60 -37.22 100.18
CA ILE A 318 -80.98 -37.73 100.20
C ILE A 318 -80.96 -39.15 100.78
#